data_AF-A0A2M7Z335-F1
#
_entry.id   AF-A0A2M7Z335-F1
#
_cell.length_a   1.000
_cell.length_b   1.000
_cell.length_c   1.000
_cell.angle_alpha   90.00
_cell.angle_beta   90.00
_cell.angle_gamma   90.00
#
_symmetry.space_group_name_H-M   'P 1'
#
loop_
_entity.id
_entity.type
_entity.pdbx_description
1 polymer ?
#
loop_
_entity_poly.entity_id
_entity_poly.type
_entity_poly.pdbx_seq_one_letter_code
_entity_poly.pdbx_strand_id
1 'polypeptide(L)'
;NFYYHPPNQSYFNYSTAQDLLKLAQYILKNHPLIFEITLKKGPYPVENGMGDLILPENQTGIGWKTGYTDEAGGCALLVLGKENGNILFNIILGTESQEARIREMQKLIDYQARL
;
A
#
# COMPACT_ATOMS: atom_id res chain seq x y z
N ASN A 1 -12.49 12.00 -21.45
CA ASN A 1 -13.21 13.02 -20.65
C ASN A 1 -12.35 13.44 -19.48
N PHE A 2 -11.59 14.53 -19.63
CA PHE A 2 -10.86 15.15 -18.53
C PHE A 2 -11.85 16.01 -17.75
N TYR A 3 -12.10 15.67 -16.49
CA TYR A 3 -12.95 16.45 -15.61
C TYR A 3 -12.20 17.74 -15.22
N TYR A 4 -12.67 18.87 -15.72
CA TYR A 4 -12.21 20.18 -15.29
C TYR A 4 -13.00 20.54 -14.02
N HIS A 5 -12.32 20.69 -12.89
CA HIS A 5 -12.96 21.05 -11.61
C HIS A 5 -12.88 22.57 -11.38
N PRO A 6 -13.98 23.23 -10.99
CA PRO A 6 -14.01 24.66 -10.74
C PRO A 6 -13.21 25.03 -9.46
N PRO A 7 -12.51 26.18 -9.44
CA PRO A 7 -11.53 26.55 -8.41
C PRO A 7 -12.11 26.92 -7.03
N ASN A 8 -13.43 26.84 -6.84
CA ASN A 8 -14.14 27.47 -5.73
C ASN A 8 -14.61 26.47 -4.66
N GLN A 9 -14.25 25.19 -4.78
CA GLN A 9 -14.74 24.13 -3.92
C GLN A 9 -13.55 23.27 -3.49
N SER A 10 -13.32 23.16 -2.18
CA SER A 10 -12.33 22.23 -1.65
C SER A 10 -12.87 20.82 -1.86
N TYR A 11 -12.37 20.14 -2.89
CA TYR A 11 -12.69 18.73 -3.13
C TYR A 11 -11.74 17.87 -2.31
N PHE A 12 -12.23 17.40 -1.16
CA PHE A 12 -11.55 16.35 -0.42
C PHE A 12 -11.65 15.04 -1.21
N ASN A 13 -10.52 14.58 -1.75
CA ASN A 13 -10.42 13.22 -2.25
C ASN A 13 -10.48 12.27 -1.05
N TYR A 14 -11.34 11.26 -1.13
CA TYR A 14 -11.47 10.25 -0.09
C TYR A 14 -11.54 8.86 -0.71
N SER A 15 -11.18 7.87 0.10
CA SER A 15 -11.29 6.46 -0.20
C SER A 15 -11.38 5.69 1.12
N THR A 16 -11.68 4.41 1.06
CA THR A 16 -11.69 3.51 2.23
C THR A 16 -10.69 2.37 2.01
N ALA A 17 -10.34 1.66 3.09
CA ALA A 17 -9.53 0.45 2.95
C ALA A 17 -10.21 -0.58 2.03
N GLN A 18 -11.55 -0.65 2.06
CA GLN A 18 -12.32 -1.54 1.20
C GLN A 18 -12.28 -1.11 -0.28
N ASP A 19 -12.31 0.18 -0.57
CA ASP A 19 -12.20 0.67 -1.96
C ASP A 19 -10.79 0.48 -2.51
N LEU A 20 -9.77 0.70 -1.68
CA LEU A 20 -8.38 0.39 -2.03
C LEU A 20 -8.15 -1.10 -2.25
N LEU A 21 -8.82 -1.98 -1.49
CA LEU A 21 -8.80 -3.41 -1.74
C LEU A 21 -9.36 -3.75 -3.12
N LYS A 22 -10.54 -3.21 -3.46
CA LYS A 22 -11.15 -3.42 -4.79
C LYS A 22 -10.23 -2.92 -5.91
N LEU A 23 -9.62 -1.75 -5.72
CA LEU A 23 -8.66 -1.18 -6.66
C LEU A 23 -7.43 -2.08 -6.82
N ALA A 24 -6.85 -2.56 -5.72
CA ALA A 24 -5.69 -3.44 -5.75
C ALA A 24 -6.01 -4.77 -6.45
N GLN A 25 -7.16 -5.37 -6.16
CA GLN A 25 -7.63 -6.57 -6.86
C GLN A 25 -7.81 -6.32 -8.35
N TYR A 26 -8.37 -5.18 -8.73
CA TYR A 26 -8.53 -4.79 -10.13
C TYR A 26 -7.17 -4.61 -10.82
N ILE A 27 -6.23 -3.91 -10.20
CA ILE A 27 -4.88 -3.71 -10.74
C ILE A 27 -4.17 -5.05 -10.90
N LEU A 28 -4.19 -5.90 -9.87
CA LEU A 28 -3.51 -7.19 -9.92
C LEU A 28 -4.05 -8.07 -11.04
N LYS A 29 -5.37 -8.05 -11.27
CA LYS A 29 -6.02 -8.85 -12.31
C LYS A 29 -5.81 -8.29 -13.71
N ASN A 30 -5.94 -6.98 -13.90
CA ASN A 30 -6.07 -6.36 -15.24
C ASN A 30 -4.82 -5.60 -15.67
N HIS A 31 -4.02 -5.10 -14.73
CA HIS A 31 -2.84 -4.26 -14.98
C HIS A 31 -1.67 -4.60 -14.04
N PRO A 32 -1.24 -5.88 -13.95
CA PRO A 32 -0.24 -6.32 -12.96
C PRO A 32 1.10 -5.60 -13.04
N LEU A 33 1.47 -5.11 -14.24
CA LEU A 33 2.69 -4.33 -14.47
C LEU A 33 2.78 -3.08 -13.58
N ILE A 34 1.64 -2.48 -13.19
CA ILE A 34 1.63 -1.34 -12.26
C ILE A 34 2.29 -1.76 -10.93
N PHE A 35 1.89 -2.90 -10.38
CA PHE A 35 2.47 -3.38 -9.13
C PHE A 35 3.93 -3.83 -9.27
N GLU A 36 4.28 -4.46 -10.39
CA GLU A 36 5.69 -4.80 -10.68
C GLU A 36 6.59 -3.54 -10.66
N ILE A 37 6.12 -2.42 -11.22
CA ILE A 37 6.86 -1.15 -11.19
C ILE A 37 6.99 -0.63 -9.76
N THR A 38 5.95 -0.74 -8.94
CA THR A 38 5.98 -0.20 -7.56
C THR A 38 7.00 -0.86 -6.64
N LEU A 39 7.48 -2.06 -6.97
CA LEU A 39 8.53 -2.75 -6.22
C LEU A 39 9.95 -2.33 -6.63
N LYS A 40 10.11 -1.67 -7.79
CA LYS A 40 11.41 -1.28 -8.30
C LYS A 40 11.94 -0.11 -7.49
N LYS A 41 13.18 -0.22 -7.00
CA LYS A 41 13.87 0.91 -6.36
C LYS A 41 14.15 1.97 -7.42
N GLY A 42 13.60 3.16 -7.23
CA GLY A 42 13.93 4.33 -8.03
C GLY A 42 15.29 4.94 -7.64
N PRO A 43 15.73 5.99 -8.34
CA PRO A 43 16.98 6.68 -8.03
C PRO A 43 16.92 7.49 -6.72
N TYR A 44 15.72 7.69 -6.17
CA TYR A 44 15.51 8.43 -4.93
C TYR A 44 15.19 7.48 -3.77
N PRO A 45 15.84 7.66 -2.61
CA PRO A 45 15.52 6.87 -1.42
C PRO A 45 14.10 7.19 -0.95
N VAL A 46 13.41 6.17 -0.45
CA VAL A 46 12.09 6.29 0.17
C VAL A 46 12.21 5.80 1.60
N GLU A 47 12.16 6.74 2.55
CA GLU A 47 12.11 6.44 3.98
C GLU A 47 10.70 6.01 4.40
N ASN A 48 10.61 5.23 5.48
CA ASN A 48 9.36 4.68 6.00
C ASN A 48 8.60 3.93 4.89
N GLY A 49 9.34 3.14 4.11
CA GLY A 49 8.91 2.47 2.89
C GLY A 49 8.95 0.95 2.99
N MET A 50 8.78 0.25 1.87
CA MET A 50 8.84 -1.22 1.84
C MET A 50 10.22 -1.74 2.30
N GLY A 51 11.28 -0.95 2.09
CA GLY A 51 12.64 -1.30 2.52
C GLY A 51 12.81 -1.40 4.03
N ASP A 52 11.88 -0.85 4.82
CA ASP A 52 11.91 -0.88 6.28
C ASP A 52 11.06 -2.04 6.86
N LEU A 53 10.41 -2.81 5.99
CA LEU A 53 9.65 -4.01 6.36
C LEU A 53 10.54 -5.25 6.27
N ILE A 54 10.31 -6.20 7.18
CA ILE A 54 10.96 -7.51 7.18
C ILE A 54 9.93 -8.52 6.68
N LEU A 55 10.16 -9.06 5.48
CA LEU A 55 9.30 -10.11 4.92
C LEU A 55 9.80 -11.49 5.36
N PRO A 56 8.90 -12.36 5.89
CA PRO A 56 9.19 -13.77 6.11
C PRO A 56 9.57 -14.49 4.82
N GLU A 57 10.36 -15.57 4.90
CA GLU A 57 10.83 -16.34 3.73
C GLU A 57 9.68 -16.86 2.85
N ASN A 58 8.56 -17.25 3.46
CA ASN A 58 7.39 -17.78 2.75
C ASN A 58 6.49 -16.69 2.13
N GLN A 59 6.92 -15.42 2.15
CA GLN A 59 6.18 -14.28 1.63
C GLN A 59 7.02 -13.45 0.66
N THR A 60 6.40 -12.94 -0.40
CA THR A 60 7.07 -12.09 -1.39
C THR A 60 6.25 -10.83 -1.65
N GLY A 61 6.93 -9.70 -1.86
CA GLY A 61 6.27 -8.46 -2.28
C GLY A 61 5.76 -8.58 -3.73
N ILE A 62 4.48 -8.26 -3.95
CA ILE A 62 3.86 -8.15 -5.27
C ILE A 62 3.65 -6.69 -5.67
N GLY A 63 3.23 -5.84 -4.73
CA GLY A 63 2.97 -4.42 -4.99
C GLY A 63 2.97 -3.59 -3.72
N TRP A 64 3.32 -2.31 -3.84
CA TRP A 64 3.50 -1.42 -2.69
C TRP A 64 3.10 0.03 -2.99
N LYS A 65 2.52 0.72 -2.00
CA LYS A 65 2.37 2.17 -2.04
C LYS A 65 2.28 2.75 -0.63
N THR A 66 2.97 3.87 -0.41
CA THR A 66 2.83 4.71 0.80
C THR A 66 2.13 6.03 0.51
N GLY A 67 1.59 6.66 1.53
CA GLY A 67 1.10 8.04 1.50
C GLY A 67 1.21 8.69 2.88
N TYR A 68 1.42 10.00 2.89
CA TYR A 68 1.39 10.81 4.10
C TYR A 68 1.01 12.26 3.78
N THR A 69 0.16 12.82 4.62
CA THR A 69 -0.09 14.26 4.81
C THR A 69 -0.47 14.44 6.27
N ASP A 70 -0.38 15.65 6.80
CA ASP A 70 -0.75 15.90 8.20
C ASP A 70 -2.25 15.60 8.44
N GLU A 71 -3.09 15.77 7.42
CA GLU A 71 -4.53 15.48 7.49
C GLU A 71 -4.87 14.00 7.33
N ALA A 72 -4.14 13.26 6.48
CA ALA A 72 -4.43 11.85 6.20
C ALA A 72 -3.67 10.87 7.09
N GLY A 73 -2.66 11.33 7.84
CA GLY A 73 -1.76 10.47 8.61
C GLY A 73 -0.93 9.53 7.72
N GLY A 74 -0.34 8.50 8.31
CA GLY A 74 0.42 7.48 7.62
C GLY A 74 -0.49 6.42 6.96
N CYS A 75 -0.31 6.24 5.66
CA CYS A 75 -1.05 5.27 4.86
C CYS A 75 -0.09 4.33 4.12
N ALA A 76 -0.43 3.05 4.05
CA ALA A 76 0.32 2.05 3.31
C ALA A 76 -0.61 0.98 2.71
N LEU A 77 -0.30 0.56 1.49
CA LEU A 77 -0.89 -0.58 0.79
C LEU A 77 0.23 -1.52 0.39
N LEU A 78 0.12 -2.78 0.81
CA LEU A 78 1.06 -3.85 0.49
C LEU A 78 0.31 -5.06 -0.02
N VAL A 79 0.73 -5.58 -1.16
CA VAL A 79 0.27 -6.84 -1.72
C VAL A 79 1.39 -7.86 -1.57
N LEU A 80 1.10 -8.97 -0.91
CA LEU A 80 2.04 -10.08 -0.70
C LEU A 80 1.56 -11.34 -1.40
N GLY A 81 2.49 -12.11 -1.94
CA GLY A 81 2.27 -13.50 -2.34
C GLY A 81 2.79 -14.45 -1.26
N LYS A 82 2.12 -15.58 -1.07
CA LYS A 82 2.62 -16.71 -0.27
C LYS A 82 3.06 -17.84 -1.19
N GLU A 83 3.98 -18.69 -0.72
CA GLU A 83 4.44 -19.88 -1.45
C GLU A 83 3.30 -20.85 -1.83
N ASN A 84 2.25 -20.92 -1.01
CA ASN A 84 1.06 -21.74 -1.30
C ASN A 84 0.13 -21.15 -2.38
N GLY A 85 0.52 -20.05 -3.02
CA GLY A 85 -0.24 -19.37 -4.07
C GLY A 85 -1.27 -18.36 -3.57
N ASN A 86 -1.45 -18.20 -2.26
CA ASN A 86 -2.38 -17.20 -1.72
C ASN A 86 -1.81 -15.79 -1.89
N ILE A 87 -2.70 -14.82 -2.09
CA ILE A 87 -2.36 -13.40 -2.16
C ILE A 87 -3.00 -12.71 -0.97
N LEU A 88 -2.22 -11.88 -0.28
CA LEU A 88 -2.63 -11.08 0.87
C LEU A 88 -2.61 -9.60 0.50
N PHE A 89 -3.65 -8.88 0.92
CA PHE A 89 -3.75 -7.44 0.75
C PHE A 89 -3.77 -6.79 2.12
N ASN A 90 -2.73 -6.02 2.42
CA ASN A 90 -2.55 -5.31 3.68
C ASN A 90 -2.74 -3.82 3.44
N ILE A 91 -3.67 -3.20 4.16
CA ILE A 91 -4.02 -1.79 3.99
C ILE A 91 -4.09 -1.13 5.36
N ILE A 92 -3.27 -0.11 5.55
CA ILE A 92 -3.22 0.74 6.74
C ILE A 92 -3.54 2.17 6.31
N LEU A 93 -4.46 2.82 7.00
CA LEU A 93 -4.85 4.21 6.76
C LEU A 93 -4.86 4.98 8.08
N GLY A 94 -4.39 6.24 8.07
CA GLY A 94 -4.58 7.16 9.18
C GLY A 94 -3.74 6.89 10.43
N THR A 95 -2.54 6.32 10.31
CA THR A 95 -1.66 6.22 11.49
C THR A 95 -1.13 7.59 11.91
N GLU A 96 -0.77 7.73 13.19
CA GLU A 96 -0.25 8.97 13.78
C GLU A 96 1.00 9.53 13.08
N SER A 97 1.80 8.67 12.42
CA SER A 97 3.00 9.08 11.70
C SER A 97 3.36 8.13 10.56
N GLN A 98 4.37 8.50 9.78
CA GLN A 98 4.96 7.65 8.75
C GLN A 98 5.63 6.42 9.34
N GLU A 99 6.33 6.57 10.45
CA GLU A 99 7.01 5.49 11.18
C GLU A 99 5.99 4.53 11.80
N ALA A 100 4.87 5.06 12.32
CA ALA A 100 3.78 4.26 12.87
C ALA A 100 3.17 3.33 11.80
N ARG A 101 3.05 3.78 10.55
CA ARG A 101 2.52 2.94 9.45
C ARG A 101 3.37 1.69 9.21
N ILE A 102 4.70 1.80 9.37
CA ILE A 102 5.62 0.67 9.20
C ILE A 102 5.46 -0.31 10.36
N ARG A 103 5.36 0.19 11.61
CA ARG A 103 5.11 -0.67 12.78
C ARG A 103 3.80 -1.45 12.66
N GLU A 104 2.71 -0.78 12.27
CA GLU A 104 1.42 -1.45 12.12
C GLU A 104 1.40 -2.43 10.93
N MET A 105 2.07 -2.09 9.83
CA MET A 105 2.21 -3.00 8.69
C MET A 105 3.01 -4.25 9.07
N GLN A 106 4.11 -4.12 9.82
CA GLN A 106 4.91 -5.26 10.27
C GLN A 106 4.08 -6.23 11.12
N LYS A 107 3.20 -5.73 12.00
CA LYS A 107 2.31 -6.59 12.79
C LYS A 107 1.39 -7.46 11.92
N LEU A 108 0.87 -6.91 10.82
CA LEU A 108 0.03 -7.68 9.89
C LEU A 108 0.83 -8.77 9.18
N ILE A 109 2.05 -8.44 8.72
CA ILE A 109 2.98 -9.36 8.07
C ILE A 109 3.30 -10.53 9.02
N ASP A 110 3.68 -10.21 10.26
CA ASP A 110 4.03 -11.19 11.29
C ASP A 110 2.86 -12.08 11.67
N TYR A 111 1.65 -11.52 11.74
CA TYR A 111 0.44 -12.30 11.99
C TYR A 111 0.17 -13.31 10.86
N GLN A 112 0.29 -12.88 9.60
CA GLN A 112 0.04 -13.69 8.42
C GLN A 112 1.11 -14.76 8.17
N ALA A 113 2.31 -14.56 8.68
CA ALA A 113 3.40 -15.55 8.66
C ALA A 113 3.06 -16.80 9.46
N ARG A 114 2.17 -16.67 10.46
CA ARG A 114 1.72 -17.76 11.35
C ARG A 114 0.48 -18.49 10.83
N LEU A 115 -0.14 -18.00 9.74
CA LEU A 115 -1.27 -18.61 9.05
C LEU A 115 -0.79 -19.55 7.93
#